data_AF-A0A8J2V1U9-F1
#
_entry.id   AF-A0A8J2V1U9-F1
#
_cell.length_a   1.000
_cell.length_b   1.000
_cell.length_c   1.000
_cell.angle_alpha   90.00
_cell.angle_beta   90.00
_cell.angle_gamma   90.00
#
_symmetry.space_group_name_H-M   'P 1'
#
loop_
_entity.id
_entity.type
_entity.pdbx_description
1 polymer ?
#
loop_
_entity_poly.entity_id
_entity_poly.type
_entity_poly.pdbx_seq_one_letter_code
_entity_poly.pdbx_strand_id
1 'polypeptide(L)'
;MTGMRIISLFSGMALTGILSIPALAADCDSLTGEWTNAINGSPTLIITEVEDISGHLRGQFTSPSGTAGEAFALTGWVVESEPDRADDVVPALTFSVRFTPYGSVSAWSGTCRILDGVPTIETIWHLTRSHGDYDWDHQLTGTDVFVPVVSD
;
A
#
# COMPACT_ATOMS: atom_id res chain seq x y z
N MET A 1 41.01 64.07 5.46
CA MET A 1 41.44 62.69 5.18
C MET A 1 40.28 61.76 5.52
N THR A 2 39.68 61.23 4.47
CA THR A 2 38.45 60.43 4.44
C THR A 2 38.75 58.99 4.87
N GLY A 3 37.84 58.35 5.61
CA GLY A 3 37.98 56.94 5.99
C GLY A 3 36.65 56.30 6.41
N MET A 4 35.80 56.04 5.42
CA MET A 4 34.55 55.28 5.55
C MET A 4 34.88 53.78 5.55
N ARG A 5 34.48 53.04 6.60
CA ARG A 5 34.57 51.57 6.64
C ARG A 5 33.21 50.95 6.39
N ILE A 6 33.10 50.26 5.26
CA ILE A 6 31.97 49.42 4.85
C ILE A 6 32.09 48.10 5.60
N ILE A 7 31.02 47.69 6.31
CA ILE A 7 30.89 46.34 6.88
C ILE A 7 29.99 45.56 5.93
N SER A 8 30.58 44.62 5.20
CA SER A 8 29.88 43.74 4.26
C SER A 8 29.04 42.69 5.02
N LEU A 9 27.75 42.61 4.70
CA LEU A 9 26.86 41.52 5.11
C LEU A 9 27.11 40.31 4.19
N PHE A 10 27.55 39.18 4.76
CA PHE A 10 27.56 37.89 4.07
C PHE A 10 26.15 37.30 4.13
N SER A 11 25.48 37.25 2.98
CA SER A 11 24.22 36.52 2.79
C SER A 11 24.55 35.04 2.57
N GLY A 12 24.27 34.20 3.57
CA GLY A 12 24.41 32.75 3.46
C GLY A 12 23.23 32.16 2.71
N MET A 13 23.46 31.71 1.48
CA MET A 13 22.46 31.00 0.68
C MET A 13 22.42 29.52 1.13
N ALA A 14 21.40 29.15 1.90
CA ALA A 14 21.19 27.77 2.31
C ALA A 14 20.64 26.96 1.13
N LEU A 15 21.48 26.08 0.58
CA LEU A 15 21.10 25.14 -0.47
C LEU A 15 20.33 23.97 0.17
N THR A 16 19.01 24.06 0.21
CA THR A 16 18.14 22.93 0.58
C THR A 16 18.13 21.92 -0.58
N GLY A 17 18.97 20.89 -0.50
CA GLY A 17 18.87 19.73 -1.38
C GLY A 17 17.60 18.95 -1.04
N ILE A 18 16.68 18.85 -2.01
CA ILE A 18 15.53 17.95 -1.91
C ILE A 18 16.08 16.54 -2.08
N LEU A 19 16.07 15.75 -1.01
CA LEU A 19 16.33 14.32 -1.10
C LEU A 19 15.13 13.67 -1.80
N SER A 20 15.28 13.33 -3.08
CA SER A 20 14.34 12.44 -3.76
C SER A 20 14.56 11.02 -3.23
N ILE A 21 13.60 10.51 -2.47
CA ILE A 21 13.56 9.10 -2.08
C ILE A 21 13.15 8.34 -3.35
N PRO A 22 13.92 7.34 -3.82
CA PRO A 22 13.48 6.51 -4.93
C PRO A 22 12.17 5.83 -4.53
N ALA A 23 11.12 5.99 -5.34
CA ALA A 23 9.94 5.16 -5.24
C ALA A 23 10.39 3.72 -5.52
N LEU A 24 10.31 2.83 -4.53
CA LEU A 24 10.51 1.41 -4.78
C LEU A 24 9.40 0.97 -5.73
N ALA A 25 9.80 0.38 -6.86
CA ALA A 25 8.85 -0.18 -7.81
C ALA A 25 8.20 -1.41 -7.14
N ALA A 26 6.88 -1.40 -7.03
CA ALA A 26 6.13 -2.49 -6.44
C ALA A 26 6.23 -3.73 -7.36
N ASP A 27 6.62 -4.87 -6.79
CA ASP A 27 6.75 -6.15 -7.51
C ASP A 27 6.45 -7.31 -6.55
N CYS A 28 6.29 -8.53 -7.08
CA CYS A 28 6.10 -9.73 -6.26
C CYS A 28 7.34 -10.12 -5.45
N ASP A 29 8.54 -9.74 -5.87
CA ASP A 29 9.77 -9.93 -5.07
C ASP A 29 9.91 -8.91 -3.93
N SER A 30 9.18 -7.78 -4.02
CA SER A 30 9.17 -6.72 -3.00
C SER A 30 7.84 -5.98 -3.07
N LEU A 31 6.90 -6.37 -2.21
CA LEU A 31 5.54 -5.85 -2.24
C LEU A 31 5.43 -4.36 -1.85
N THR A 32 6.50 -3.77 -1.30
CA THR A 32 6.54 -2.34 -0.93
C THR A 32 6.35 -1.46 -2.17
N GLY A 33 5.36 -0.57 -2.11
CA GLY A 33 5.02 0.37 -3.18
C GLY A 33 3.53 0.64 -3.29
N GLU A 34 3.15 1.35 -4.35
CA GLU A 34 1.76 1.68 -4.65
C GLU A 34 1.16 0.69 -5.64
N TRP A 35 -0.03 0.22 -5.29
CA TRP A 35 -0.83 -0.71 -6.05
C TRP A 35 -2.22 -0.12 -6.28
N THR A 36 -2.80 -0.39 -7.44
CA THR A 36 -4.13 0.09 -7.81
C THR A 36 -4.94 -1.02 -8.45
N ASN A 37 -6.27 -0.91 -8.41
CA ASN A 37 -7.12 -1.89 -9.06
C ASN A 37 -6.96 -1.85 -10.58
N ALA A 38 -6.71 -3.02 -11.18
CA ALA A 38 -6.41 -3.17 -12.61
C ALA A 38 -7.54 -2.70 -13.54
N ILE A 39 -8.79 -2.64 -13.07
CA ILE A 39 -9.96 -2.33 -13.90
C ILE A 39 -10.25 -0.84 -13.97
N ASN A 40 -10.13 -0.13 -12.84
CA ASN A 40 -10.67 1.23 -12.68
C ASN A 40 -9.71 2.21 -11.97
N GLY A 41 -8.52 1.77 -11.56
CA GLY A 41 -7.57 2.60 -10.82
C GLY A 41 -7.94 2.85 -9.34
N SER A 42 -8.89 2.11 -8.76
CA SER A 42 -9.29 2.21 -7.34
C SER A 42 -9.97 0.92 -6.83
N PRO A 43 -9.65 0.36 -5.65
CA PRO A 43 -8.90 0.95 -4.53
C PRO A 43 -7.42 1.20 -4.82
N THR A 44 -6.83 2.06 -3.99
CA THR A 44 -5.37 2.19 -3.90
C THR A 44 -4.88 1.47 -2.65
N LEU A 45 -3.94 0.55 -2.84
CA LEU A 45 -3.22 -0.16 -1.79
C LEU A 45 -1.78 0.37 -1.76
N ILE A 46 -1.38 0.98 -0.66
CA ILE A 46 -0.01 1.47 -0.47
C ILE A 46 0.63 0.61 0.60
N ILE A 47 1.59 -0.22 0.23
CA ILE A 47 2.39 -1.01 1.17
C ILE A 47 3.65 -0.20 1.46
N THR A 48 3.79 0.26 2.69
CA THR A 48 4.93 1.10 3.10
C THR A 48 6.09 0.30 3.66
N GLU A 49 5.81 -0.89 4.19
CA GLU A 49 6.80 -1.74 4.83
C GLU A 49 6.32 -3.20 4.84
N VAL A 50 7.25 -4.11 4.57
CA VAL A 50 7.16 -5.54 4.89
C VAL A 50 8.40 -5.86 5.72
N GLU A 51 8.22 -6.28 6.98
CA GLU A 51 9.34 -6.61 7.87
C GLU A 51 9.93 -7.98 7.50
N ASP A 52 11.20 -8.03 7.09
CA ASP A 52 11.89 -9.22 6.57
C ASP A 52 11.75 -10.49 7.44
N ILE A 53 11.78 -10.34 8.77
CA ILE A 53 11.83 -11.49 9.69
C ILE A 53 10.44 -12.02 10.00
N SER A 54 9.49 -11.12 10.28
CA SER A 54 8.14 -11.51 10.74
C SER A 54 7.13 -11.57 9.60
N GLY A 55 7.47 -11.01 8.44
CA GLY A 55 6.55 -10.74 7.34
C GLY A 55 5.54 -9.64 7.66
N HIS A 56 5.66 -8.91 8.78
CA HIS A 56 4.64 -7.93 9.19
C HIS A 56 4.53 -6.81 8.14
N LEU A 57 3.34 -6.69 7.57
CA LEU A 57 3.00 -5.75 6.51
C LEU A 57 2.26 -4.55 7.09
N ARG A 58 2.68 -3.34 6.70
CA ARG A 58 2.07 -2.06 7.09
C ARG A 58 1.83 -1.19 5.85
N GLY A 59 0.82 -0.33 5.93
CA GLY A 59 0.51 0.55 4.82
C GLY A 59 -0.76 1.36 4.99
N GLN A 60 -1.32 1.77 3.85
CA GLN A 60 -2.61 2.45 3.77
C GLN A 60 -3.47 1.87 2.65
N PHE A 61 -4.79 1.91 2.85
CA PHE A 61 -5.79 1.48 1.89
C PHE A 61 -6.84 2.57 1.70
N THR A 62 -7.15 2.88 0.44
CA THR A 62 -8.25 3.79 0.08
C THR A 62 -9.32 2.99 -0.65
N SER A 63 -10.50 2.87 -0.05
CA SER A 63 -11.62 2.13 -0.61
C SER A 63 -12.21 2.85 -1.83
N PRO A 64 -12.63 2.14 -2.91
CA PRO A 64 -13.23 2.78 -4.09
C PRO A 64 -14.66 3.27 -3.82
N SER A 65 -15.28 2.79 -2.75
CA SER A 65 -16.68 3.07 -2.41
C SER A 65 -16.92 2.93 -0.91
N GLY A 66 -18.10 3.37 -0.47
CA GLY A 66 -18.50 3.29 0.95
C GLY A 66 -17.70 4.20 1.90
N THR A 67 -16.78 5.01 1.37
CA THR A 67 -16.00 6.01 2.10
C THR A 67 -15.99 7.32 1.31
N ALA A 68 -15.52 8.41 1.89
CA ALA A 68 -15.33 9.70 1.23
C ALA A 68 -13.97 9.81 0.50
N GLY A 69 -13.25 8.70 0.34
CA GLY A 69 -11.93 8.64 -0.29
C GLY A 69 -10.77 8.79 0.68
N GLU A 70 -11.01 8.65 1.99
CA GLU A 70 -9.95 8.70 3.00
C GLU A 70 -9.05 7.46 2.91
N ALA A 71 -7.78 7.64 3.28
CA ALA A 71 -6.84 6.54 3.45
C ALA A 71 -6.92 6.00 4.88
N PHE A 72 -6.96 4.67 5.01
CA PHE A 72 -7.03 3.96 6.27
C PHE A 72 -5.76 3.14 6.47
N ALA A 73 -5.24 3.12 7.70
CA ALA A 73 -4.12 2.24 8.03
C ALA A 73 -4.50 0.78 7.82
N LEU A 74 -3.60 0.03 7.20
CA LEU A 74 -3.71 -1.42 7.08
C LEU A 74 -2.57 -2.12 7.85
N THR A 75 -2.83 -3.35 8.25
CA THR A 75 -1.85 -4.24 8.87
C THR A 75 -2.08 -5.67 8.43
N GLY A 76 -1.01 -6.43 8.25
CA GLY A 76 -1.10 -7.77 7.68
C GLY A 76 0.20 -8.55 7.76
N TRP A 77 0.30 -9.63 6.98
CA TRP A 77 1.51 -10.42 6.87
C TRP A 77 1.76 -10.87 5.44
N VAL A 78 3.02 -10.98 5.08
CA VAL A 78 3.50 -11.63 3.86
C VAL A 78 4.24 -12.90 4.26
N VAL A 79 4.05 -13.96 3.47
CA VAL A 79 4.81 -15.20 3.59
C VAL A 79 5.43 -15.48 2.23
N GLU A 80 6.75 -15.56 2.23
CA GLU A 80 7.55 -16.04 1.11
C GLU A 80 8.05 -17.45 1.45
N SER A 81 8.26 -18.27 0.42
CA SER A 81 8.78 -19.62 0.59
C SER A 81 9.90 -19.85 -0.41
N GLU A 82 10.92 -20.58 0.02
CA GLU A 82 11.95 -21.05 -0.90
C GLU A 82 11.36 -22.13 -1.83
N PRO A 83 11.80 -22.19 -3.11
CA PRO A 83 11.39 -23.25 -4.02
C PRO A 83 12.04 -24.57 -3.60
N ASP A 84 11.41 -25.28 -2.65
CA ASP A 84 11.92 -26.53 -2.08
C ASP A 84 11.28 -27.79 -2.68
N ARG A 85 9.95 -27.79 -2.84
CA ARG A 85 9.14 -28.98 -3.21
C ARG A 85 7.99 -28.70 -4.17
N ALA A 86 7.72 -27.44 -4.48
CA ALA A 86 6.65 -27.04 -5.38
C ALA A 86 7.23 -26.33 -6.60
N ASP A 87 6.65 -26.60 -7.78
CA ASP A 87 7.04 -25.96 -9.04
C ASP A 87 6.46 -24.54 -9.18
N ASP A 88 5.45 -24.20 -8.37
CA ASP A 88 4.78 -22.89 -8.33
C ASP A 88 4.85 -22.34 -6.92
N VAL A 89 5.79 -21.41 -6.70
CA VAL A 89 6.01 -20.75 -5.41
C VAL A 89 5.85 -19.26 -5.60
N VAL A 90 4.90 -18.69 -4.86
CA VAL A 90 4.48 -17.29 -4.99
C VAL A 90 4.31 -16.69 -3.59
N PRO A 91 4.61 -15.40 -3.40
CA PRO A 91 4.32 -14.72 -2.15
C PRO A 91 2.83 -14.78 -1.84
N ALA A 92 2.49 -15.19 -0.61
CA ALA A 92 1.14 -15.11 -0.08
C ALA A 92 1.05 -13.91 0.86
N LEU A 93 -0.08 -13.21 0.85
CA LEU A 93 -0.29 -12.06 1.74
C LEU A 93 -1.70 -12.04 2.33
N THR A 94 -1.78 -11.46 3.51
CA THR A 94 -3.04 -11.07 4.14
C THR A 94 -2.90 -9.66 4.68
N PHE A 95 -3.99 -8.89 4.70
CA PHE A 95 -4.04 -7.64 5.45
C PHE A 95 -5.46 -7.31 5.85
N SER A 96 -5.60 -6.41 6.82
CA SER A 96 -6.88 -5.93 7.31
C SER A 96 -6.89 -4.42 7.45
N VAL A 97 -8.08 -3.86 7.27
CA VAL A 97 -8.34 -2.42 7.35
C VAL A 97 -9.55 -2.21 8.25
N ARG A 98 -9.40 -1.31 9.22
CA ARG A 98 -10.50 -0.92 10.11
C ARG A 98 -11.12 0.39 9.65
N PHE A 99 -12.28 0.31 9.01
CA PHE A 99 -13.09 1.46 8.60
C PHE A 99 -13.91 2.00 9.77
N THR A 100 -13.22 2.48 10.81
CA THR A 100 -13.84 2.89 12.09
C THR A 100 -15.01 3.86 11.93
N PRO A 101 -14.92 4.93 11.12
CA PRO A 101 -16.03 5.86 10.95
C PRO A 101 -17.27 5.21 10.29
N TYR A 102 -17.06 4.11 9.58
CA TYR A 102 -18.07 3.38 8.81
C TYR A 102 -18.51 2.07 9.47
N GLY A 103 -18.10 1.82 10.73
CA GLY A 103 -18.55 0.66 11.50
C GLY A 103 -18.22 -0.68 10.85
N SER A 104 -17.06 -0.82 10.21
CA SER A 104 -16.70 -2.08 9.55
C SER A 104 -15.21 -2.39 9.60
N VAL A 105 -14.89 -3.66 9.37
CA VAL A 105 -13.53 -4.17 9.18
C VAL A 105 -13.53 -5.03 7.94
N SER A 106 -12.51 -4.87 7.09
CA SER A 106 -12.29 -5.75 5.95
C SER A 106 -10.94 -6.43 6.06
N ALA A 107 -10.86 -7.65 5.58
CA ALA A 107 -9.62 -8.40 5.46
C ALA A 107 -9.49 -8.97 4.04
N TRP A 108 -8.28 -8.92 3.49
CA TRP A 108 -7.91 -9.47 2.20
C TRP A 108 -6.93 -10.62 2.41
N SER A 109 -7.05 -11.66 1.59
CA SER A 109 -6.11 -12.77 1.54
C SER A 109 -5.87 -13.15 0.09
N GLY A 110 -4.61 -13.35 -0.30
CA GLY A 110 -4.27 -13.54 -1.70
C GLY A 110 -2.81 -13.92 -1.94
N THR A 111 -2.42 -13.86 -3.21
CA THR A 111 -1.05 -14.13 -3.68
C THR A 111 -0.61 -13.09 -4.70
N CYS A 112 0.70 -12.86 -4.81
CA CYS A 112 1.28 -12.05 -5.89
C CYS A 112 1.86 -12.93 -7.00
N ARG A 113 1.53 -12.67 -8.26
CA ARG A 113 2.03 -13.38 -9.44
C ARG A 113 2.43 -12.41 -10.54
N ILE A 114 3.41 -12.78 -11.36
CA ILE A 114 3.66 -12.10 -12.63
C ILE A 114 2.69 -12.67 -13.68
N LEU A 115 1.73 -11.87 -14.12
CA LEU A 115 0.75 -12.24 -15.15
C LEU A 115 1.00 -11.37 -16.38
N ASP A 116 1.30 -11.98 -17.53
CA ASP A 116 1.63 -11.28 -18.79
C ASP A 116 2.72 -10.19 -18.63
N GLY A 117 3.69 -10.43 -17.73
CA GLY A 117 4.77 -9.50 -17.44
C GLY A 117 4.42 -8.40 -16.44
N VAL A 118 3.24 -8.44 -15.82
CA VAL A 118 2.76 -7.45 -14.84
C VAL A 118 2.64 -8.10 -13.45
N PRO A 119 3.31 -7.56 -12.42
CA PRO A 119 3.09 -7.99 -11.04
C PRO A 119 1.63 -7.79 -10.65
N THR A 120 0.98 -8.81 -10.12
CA THR A 120 -0.45 -8.82 -9.88
C THR A 120 -0.76 -9.48 -8.55
N ILE A 121 -1.42 -8.74 -7.66
CA ILE A 121 -1.97 -9.27 -6.41
C ILE A 121 -3.44 -9.60 -6.63
N GLU A 122 -3.79 -10.88 -6.55
CA GLU A 122 -5.18 -11.34 -6.58
C GLU A 122 -5.63 -11.72 -5.17
N THR A 123 -6.75 -11.17 -4.71
CA THR A 123 -7.25 -11.36 -3.35
C THR A 123 -8.73 -11.69 -3.32
N ILE A 124 -9.12 -12.43 -2.28
CA ILE A 124 -10.50 -12.49 -1.80
C ILE A 124 -10.57 -11.59 -0.56
N TRP A 125 -11.62 -10.79 -0.46
CA TRP A 125 -11.89 -9.98 0.73
C TRP A 125 -13.14 -10.42 1.46
N HIS A 126 -13.14 -10.18 2.77
CA HIS A 126 -14.28 -10.32 3.66
C HIS A 126 -14.49 -9.01 4.41
N LEU A 127 -15.67 -8.41 4.26
CA LEU A 127 -16.09 -7.20 4.95
C LEU A 127 -17.13 -7.58 6.01
N THR A 128 -16.80 -7.34 7.28
CA THR A 128 -17.72 -7.45 8.39
C THR A 128 -18.20 -6.08 8.82
N ARG A 129 -19.53 -5.91 8.89
CA ARG A 129 -20.18 -4.67 9.33
C ARG A 129 -20.75 -4.83 10.74
N SER A 130 -20.56 -3.84 11.59
CA SER A 130 -21.19 -3.80 12.92
C SER A 130 -22.66 -3.39 12.86
N HIS A 131 -23.11 -2.83 11.74
CA HIS A 131 -24.50 -2.45 11.48
C HIS A 131 -24.96 -3.05 10.15
N GLY A 132 -26.17 -3.62 10.14
CA GLY A 132 -26.87 -4.10 8.97
C GLY A 132 -28.38 -4.02 9.22
N ASP A 133 -29.17 -3.90 8.15
CA ASP A 133 -30.63 -3.87 8.28
C ASP A 133 -31.19 -5.26 8.62
N TYR A 134 -30.39 -6.30 8.37
CA TYR A 134 -30.73 -7.70 8.57
C TYR A 134 -29.52 -8.50 9.08
N ASP A 135 -29.79 -9.63 9.75
CA ASP A 135 -28.77 -10.54 10.28
C ASP A 135 -27.83 -11.09 9.19
N TRP A 136 -28.33 -11.26 7.96
CA TRP A 136 -27.57 -11.73 6.82
C TRP A 136 -26.71 -10.65 6.12
N ASP A 137 -26.91 -9.36 6.40
CA ASP A 137 -26.18 -8.24 5.74
C ASP A 137 -24.91 -7.81 6.51
N HIS A 138 -24.51 -8.59 7.52
CA HIS A 138 -23.31 -8.31 8.30
C HIS A 138 -22.00 -8.73 7.63
N GLN A 139 -22.08 -9.62 6.62
CA GLN A 139 -20.92 -10.25 6.01
C GLN A 139 -21.00 -10.14 4.49
N LEU A 140 -20.00 -9.50 3.88
CA LEU A 140 -19.84 -9.41 2.44
C LEU A 140 -18.50 -10.02 2.03
N THR A 141 -18.42 -10.48 0.78
CA THR A 141 -17.19 -10.98 0.20
C THR A 141 -17.12 -10.63 -1.28
N GLY A 142 -15.91 -10.59 -1.81
CA GLY A 142 -15.64 -10.35 -3.20
C GLY A 142 -14.15 -10.53 -3.48
N THR A 143 -13.72 -10.03 -4.63
CA THR A 143 -12.33 -10.11 -5.07
C THR A 143 -11.81 -8.73 -5.43
N ASP A 144 -10.54 -8.49 -5.14
CA ASP A 144 -9.79 -7.34 -5.67
C ASP A 144 -8.52 -7.84 -6.37
N VAL A 145 -8.20 -7.20 -7.49
CA VAL A 145 -6.99 -7.45 -8.27
C VAL A 145 -6.20 -6.15 -8.33
N PHE A 146 -4.98 -6.16 -7.80
CA PHE A 146 -4.12 -5.00 -7.74
C PHE A 146 -2.90 -5.16 -8.64
N VAL A 147 -2.53 -4.09 -9.34
CA VAL A 147 -1.32 -3.97 -10.16
C VAL A 147 -0.52 -2.74 -9.72
N PRO A 148 0.81 -2.70 -9.93
CA PRO A 148 1.63 -1.55 -9.59
C PRO A 148 1.15 -0.27 -10.27
N VAL A 149 1.21 0.85 -9.56
CA VAL A 149 1.06 2.17 -10.18
C VAL A 149 2.33 2.45 -10.98
N VAL A 150 2.19 2.65 -12.29
CA VAL A 150 3.31 3.06 -13.15
C VAL A 150 3.65 4.51 -12.83
N SER A 151 4.88 4.76 -12.38
CA SER A 151 5.40 6.13 -12.26
C SER A 151 6.01 6.53 -13.61
N ASP A 152 5.46 7.58 -14.21
CA ASP A 152 6.04 8.25 -15.40
C ASP A 152 7.26 9.11 -15.03
#